data_AF-A0AA38VEG4-F1
#
_entry.id   AF-A0AA38VEG4-F1
#
_cell.length_a   1.000
_cell.length_b   1.000
_cell.length_c   1.000
_cell.angle_alpha   90.00
_cell.angle_beta   90.00
_cell.angle_gamma   90.00
#
_symmetry.space_group_name_H-M   'P 1'
#
loop_
_entity.id
_entity.type
_entity.pdbx_description
1 polymer ?
#
loop_
_entity_poly.entity_id
_entity_poly.type
_entity_poly.pdbx_seq_one_letter_code
_entity_poly.pdbx_strand_id
1 'polypeptide(L)'
;MVDQLWMWIIGEDTLVTCFPGHLGAEIDRDASDAYIRIRTRLKCSNLESVFELVLVVLEETLMGLWDRSTAKGKPDVMMIFRQAVGNLADRQEGELQSEINDIIQELEIMIAITSDQLKVLAQFKGKVEQKSELEGLKTAAQSTSQRITDLLAFKQQQAISVQARQTVQQGEEAVRQARSLPIFTFVTILFLPLSFVSSVFGMNNAQFGANWSLGDQFILMFPISFGIIIMTGYLGFS
;
A
#
# COMPACT_ATOMS: atom_id res chain seq x y z
N MET A 1 7.73 -18.26 -11.05
CA MET A 1 8.54 -19.46 -10.74
C MET A 1 9.48 -19.05 -9.62
N VAL A 2 9.51 -19.77 -8.51
CA VAL A 2 10.34 -19.39 -7.34
C VAL A 2 11.79 -19.73 -7.65
N ASP A 3 12.67 -18.72 -7.66
CA ASP A 3 14.10 -18.90 -7.85
C ASP A 3 14.70 -19.46 -6.54
N GLN A 4 14.91 -20.78 -6.50
CA GLN A 4 15.48 -21.48 -5.35
C GLN A 4 16.93 -21.88 -5.62
N LEU A 5 17.83 -21.57 -4.68
CA LEU A 5 19.20 -22.05 -4.68
C LEU A 5 19.26 -23.42 -3.99
N TRP A 6 19.70 -24.44 -4.72
CA TRP A 6 19.95 -25.78 -4.18
C TRP A 6 21.45 -26.01 -4.06
N MET A 7 21.92 -26.45 -2.90
CA MET A 7 23.34 -26.68 -2.65
C MET A 7 23.56 -27.94 -1.80
N TRP A 8 24.43 -28.81 -2.28
CA TRP A 8 24.74 -30.12 -1.69
C TRP A 8 26.25 -30.32 -1.65
N ILE A 9 26.79 -30.58 -0.46
CA ILE A 9 28.19 -30.99 -0.29
C ILE A 9 28.22 -32.52 -0.33
N ILE A 10 28.97 -33.09 -1.26
CA ILE A 10 29.15 -34.53 -1.43
C ILE A 10 30.59 -34.87 -1.03
N GLY A 11 30.75 -35.63 0.06
CA GLY A 11 32.07 -35.96 0.60
C GLY A 11 32.75 -34.74 1.24
N GLU A 12 34.08 -34.66 1.09
CA GLU A 12 34.89 -33.55 1.62
C GLU A 12 35.20 -32.48 0.55
N ASP A 13 35.22 -32.86 -0.73
CA ASP A 13 35.82 -32.05 -1.81
C ASP A 13 34.86 -31.69 -2.97
N THR A 14 33.57 -32.07 -2.91
CA THR A 14 32.64 -31.84 -4.02
C THR A 14 31.43 -31.02 -3.61
N LEU A 15 31.18 -29.92 -4.33
CA LEU A 15 29.97 -29.10 -4.22
C LEU A 15 29.10 -29.28 -5.46
N VAL A 16 27.82 -29.63 -5.26
CA VAL A 16 26.80 -29.63 -6.31
C VAL A 16 25.81 -28.51 -5.99
N THR A 17 25.69 -27.55 -6.91
CA THR A 17 24.77 -26.42 -6.75
C THR A 17 24.03 -26.16 -8.06
N CYS A 18 22.75 -25.80 -7.96
CA CYS A 18 21.91 -25.47 -9.10
C CYS A 18 21.45 -24.02 -8.99
N PHE A 19 21.60 -23.29 -10.09
CA PHE A 19 21.11 -21.91 -10.21
C PHE A 19 19.97 -21.89 -11.22
N PRO A 20 18.93 -21.06 -10.99
CA PRO A 20 17.92 -20.82 -12.01
C PRO A 20 18.60 -20.20 -13.23
N GLY A 21 18.70 -20.98 -14.31
CA GLY A 21 19.15 -20.47 -15.59
C GLY A 21 17.98 -19.75 -16.27
N HIS A 22 18.21 -18.57 -16.82
CA HIS A 22 17.38 -18.03 -17.89
C HIS A 22 17.54 -18.92 -19.14
N LEU A 23 16.90 -20.09 -19.10
CA LEU A 23 16.92 -21.06 -20.18
C LEU A 23 15.90 -20.61 -21.23
N GLY A 24 16.33 -19.78 -22.20
CA GLY A 24 15.51 -19.55 -23.39
C GLY A 24 15.61 -18.23 -24.15
N ALA A 25 16.47 -17.29 -23.76
CA ALA A 25 16.64 -16.09 -24.57
C ALA A 25 18.12 -15.85 -24.88
N GLU A 26 18.45 -16.03 -26.15
CA GLU A 26 19.65 -15.52 -26.82
C GLU A 26 19.58 -13.97 -26.89
N ILE A 27 19.38 -13.32 -25.75
CA ILE A 27 19.35 -11.87 -25.61
C ILE A 27 20.27 -11.52 -24.46
N ASP A 28 21.47 -11.10 -24.88
CA ASP A 28 22.55 -10.51 -24.11
C ASP A 28 23.29 -11.44 -23.15
N ARG A 29 24.61 -11.50 -23.31
CA ARG A 29 25.52 -12.17 -22.36
C ARG A 29 25.60 -11.29 -21.12
N ASP A 30 24.54 -11.30 -20.34
CA ASP A 30 24.36 -10.35 -19.27
C ASP A 30 25.24 -10.71 -18.07
N ALA A 31 25.98 -9.74 -17.56
CA ALA A 31 26.74 -9.80 -16.29
C ALA A 31 25.85 -10.06 -15.05
N SER A 32 24.54 -10.21 -15.27
CA SER A 32 23.51 -10.52 -14.27
C SER A 32 23.38 -12.01 -13.95
N ASP A 33 23.97 -12.90 -14.76
CA ASP A 33 23.94 -14.33 -14.48
C ASP A 33 24.87 -14.69 -13.31
N ALA A 34 24.30 -15.21 -12.22
CA ALA A 34 25.05 -15.67 -11.05
C ALA A 34 26.11 -16.70 -11.45
N TYR A 35 25.81 -17.52 -12.47
CA TYR A 35 26.76 -18.48 -13.00
C TYR A 35 28.02 -17.82 -13.58
N ILE A 36 27.86 -16.73 -14.34
CA ILE A 36 28.99 -16.01 -14.96
C ILE A 36 29.86 -15.34 -13.88
N ARG A 37 29.24 -14.74 -12.86
CA ARG A 37 29.99 -14.10 -11.77
C ARG A 37 30.76 -15.11 -10.95
N ILE A 38 30.12 -16.20 -10.53
CA ILE A 38 30.77 -17.31 -9.82
C ILE A 38 31.94 -17.84 -10.65
N ARG A 39 31.73 -18.15 -11.93
CA ARG A 39 32.80 -18.67 -12.81
C ARG A 39 33.96 -17.69 -12.98
N THR A 40 33.68 -16.39 -13.02
CA THR A 40 34.71 -15.36 -13.14
C THR A 40 35.52 -15.22 -11.86
N ARG A 41 34.85 -15.24 -10.69
CA ARG A 41 35.49 -15.20 -9.38
C ARG A 41 36.37 -16.43 -9.16
N LEU A 42 35.87 -17.61 -9.49
CA LEU A 42 36.59 -18.88 -9.38
C LEU A 42 37.88 -18.95 -10.19
N LYS A 43 38.02 -18.18 -11.28
CA LYS A 43 39.27 -18.13 -12.06
C LYS A 43 40.41 -17.39 -11.33
N CYS A 44 40.06 -16.52 -10.39
CA CYS A 44 41.00 -15.66 -9.68
C CYS A 44 41.19 -16.07 -8.20
N SER A 45 40.38 -17.02 -7.71
CA SER A 45 40.43 -17.52 -6.34
C SER A 45 41.25 -18.80 -6.25
N ASN A 46 42.13 -18.88 -5.25
CA ASN A 46 42.79 -20.13 -4.89
C ASN A 46 42.01 -20.75 -3.73
N LEU A 47 41.16 -21.73 -4.04
CA LEU A 47 40.25 -22.34 -3.06
C LEU A 47 40.91 -23.58 -2.46
N GLU A 48 41.07 -23.58 -1.14
CA GLU A 48 41.66 -24.70 -0.39
C GLU A 48 40.59 -25.62 0.21
N SER A 49 39.34 -25.16 0.29
CA SER A 49 38.22 -25.92 0.86
C SER A 49 36.92 -25.74 0.07
N VAL A 50 36.09 -26.79 0.06
CA VAL A 50 34.70 -26.71 -0.43
C VAL A 50 33.89 -25.66 0.32
N PHE A 51 34.20 -25.40 1.59
CA PHE A 51 33.49 -24.38 2.35
C PHE A 51 33.79 -22.96 1.84
N GLU A 52 34.99 -22.70 1.30
CA GLU A 52 35.30 -21.43 0.63
C GLU A 52 34.54 -21.32 -0.71
N LEU A 53 34.42 -22.44 -1.43
CA LEU A 53 33.60 -22.50 -2.65
C LEU A 53 32.11 -22.21 -2.36
N VAL A 54 31.57 -22.78 -1.26
CA VAL A 54 30.22 -22.49 -0.77
C VAL A 54 30.05 -21.01 -0.46
N LEU A 55 31.06 -20.40 0.19
CA LEU A 55 31.02 -18.98 0.53
C LEU A 55 30.96 -18.10 -0.71
N VAL A 56 31.79 -18.36 -1.72
CA VAL A 56 31.79 -17.62 -3.00
C VAL A 56 30.45 -17.76 -3.71
N VAL A 57 29.88 -18.97 -3.74
CA VAL A 57 28.57 -19.20 -4.37
C VAL A 57 27.46 -18.43 -3.63
N LEU A 58 27.46 -18.46 -2.29
CA LEU A 58 26.51 -17.71 -1.47
C LEU A 58 26.71 -16.19 -1.68
N GLU A 59 27.93 -15.69 -1.67
CA GLU A 59 28.20 -14.26 -1.89
C GLU A 59 27.64 -13.78 -3.23
N GLU A 60 27.95 -14.48 -4.32
CA GLU A 60 27.58 -14.06 -5.67
C GLU A 60 26.08 -14.19 -5.97
N THR A 61 25.39 -15.11 -5.31
CA THR A 61 23.95 -15.32 -5.48
C THR A 61 23.12 -14.43 -4.56
N LEU A 62 23.60 -14.16 -3.34
CA LEU A 62 22.92 -13.32 -2.36
C LEU A 62 23.15 -11.83 -2.64
N MET A 63 24.38 -11.42 -2.99
CA MET A 63 24.67 -10.01 -3.30
C MET A 63 24.29 -9.61 -4.72
N GLY A 64 24.37 -10.53 -5.68
CA GLY A 64 24.09 -10.21 -7.09
C GLY A 64 22.65 -9.78 -7.37
N LEU A 65 21.73 -10.01 -6.43
CA LEU A 65 20.37 -9.47 -6.46
C LEU A 65 20.35 -7.96 -6.17
N TRP A 66 21.24 -7.47 -5.31
CA TRP A 66 21.16 -6.12 -4.72
C TRP A 66 22.26 -5.17 -5.22
N ASP A 67 23.45 -5.66 -5.54
CA ASP A 67 24.56 -4.84 -6.01
C ASP A 67 24.61 -4.80 -7.55
N ARG A 68 23.73 -3.99 -8.14
CA ARG A 68 23.84 -3.58 -9.56
C ARG A 68 24.70 -2.34 -9.76
N SER A 69 25.38 -1.84 -8.71
CA SER A 69 26.10 -0.54 -8.76
C SER A 69 27.32 -0.53 -9.67
N THR A 70 27.81 -1.69 -10.13
CA THR A 70 29.06 -1.80 -10.91
C THR A 70 28.86 -2.10 -12.39
N ALA A 71 27.64 -2.46 -12.84
CA ALA A 71 27.34 -2.67 -14.25
C ALA A 71 26.95 -1.34 -14.92
N LYS A 72 27.90 -0.73 -15.64
CA LYS A 72 27.73 0.51 -16.42
C LYS A 72 26.35 0.59 -17.10
N GLY A 73 25.50 1.49 -16.61
CA GLY A 73 24.27 1.90 -17.29
C GLY A 73 22.98 1.15 -16.93
N LYS A 74 22.98 0.20 -15.98
CA LYS A 74 21.73 -0.40 -15.48
C LYS A 74 21.31 0.25 -14.16
N PRO A 75 20.04 0.68 -14.01
CA PRO A 75 19.58 1.30 -12.78
C PRO A 75 19.59 0.26 -11.65
N ASP A 76 20.13 0.66 -10.50
CA ASP A 76 20.04 -0.07 -9.24
C ASP A 76 18.58 -0.44 -8.98
N VAL A 77 18.31 -1.62 -8.42
CA VAL A 77 16.95 -2.01 -7.99
C VAL A 77 16.36 -0.89 -7.12
N MET A 78 17.19 -0.26 -6.29
CA MET A 78 16.84 0.91 -5.50
C MET A 78 16.44 2.14 -6.34
N MET A 79 17.10 2.36 -7.48
CA MET A 79 16.82 3.47 -8.38
C MET A 79 15.55 3.23 -9.20
N ILE A 80 15.37 2.01 -9.72
CA ILE A 80 14.13 1.59 -10.39
C ILE A 80 12.96 1.76 -9.42
N PHE A 81 13.15 1.35 -8.17
CA PHE A 81 12.14 1.48 -7.13
C PHE A 81 11.84 2.94 -6.82
N ARG A 82 12.85 3.77 -6.58
CA ARG A 82 12.65 5.22 -6.38
C ARG A 82 11.92 5.88 -7.55
N GLN A 83 12.18 5.45 -8.78
CA GLN A 83 11.53 5.97 -9.97
C GLN A 83 10.09 5.49 -10.12
N ALA A 84 9.81 4.22 -9.82
CA ALA A 84 8.44 3.72 -9.73
C ALA A 84 7.65 4.48 -8.66
N VAL A 85 8.28 4.73 -7.50
CA VAL A 85 7.71 5.52 -6.40
C VAL A 85 7.45 6.98 -6.80
N GLY A 86 8.34 7.60 -7.57
CA GLY A 86 8.15 8.97 -8.06
C GLY A 86 6.98 9.08 -9.03
N ASN A 87 6.84 8.12 -9.95
CA ASN A 87 5.76 8.11 -10.95
C ASN A 87 4.37 7.89 -10.34
N LEU A 88 4.29 7.28 -9.16
CA LEU A 88 3.03 7.04 -8.45
C LEU A 88 2.45 8.31 -7.81
N ALA A 89 3.24 9.37 -7.62
CA ALA A 89 2.76 10.62 -7.04
C ALA A 89 1.69 11.34 -7.88
N ASP A 90 1.57 11.00 -9.17
CA ASP A 90 0.64 11.65 -10.12
C ASP A 90 -0.70 10.89 -10.31
N ARG A 91 -0.91 9.76 -9.62
CA ARG A 91 -2.12 8.92 -9.80
C ARG A 91 -3.27 9.28 -8.86
N GLN A 92 -4.49 8.85 -9.22
CA GLN A 92 -5.71 9.07 -8.42
C GLN A 92 -5.55 8.50 -7.00
N GLU A 93 -6.00 9.27 -6.00
CA GLU A 93 -5.73 9.04 -4.57
C GLU A 93 -6.24 7.68 -4.04
N GLY A 94 -7.27 7.08 -4.66
CA GLY A 94 -7.77 5.76 -4.29
C GLY A 94 -6.92 4.58 -4.79
N GLU A 95 -6.39 4.67 -6.02
CA GLU A 95 -5.47 3.66 -6.57
C GLU A 95 -4.11 3.72 -5.88
N LEU A 96 -3.70 4.94 -5.50
CA LEU A 96 -2.45 5.21 -4.79
C LEU A 96 -2.37 4.47 -3.43
N GLN A 97 -3.48 4.34 -2.70
CA GLN A 97 -3.49 3.63 -1.42
C GLN A 97 -3.27 2.13 -1.58
N SER A 98 -3.88 1.51 -2.60
CA SER A 98 -3.66 0.09 -2.90
C SER A 98 -2.22 -0.16 -3.31
N GLU A 99 -1.67 0.64 -4.23
CA GLU A 99 -0.28 0.50 -4.69
C GLU A 99 0.73 0.75 -3.55
N ILE A 100 0.47 1.71 -2.65
CA ILE A 100 1.33 1.93 -1.48
C ILE A 100 1.31 0.72 -0.54
N ASN A 101 0.14 0.14 -0.27
CA ASN A 101 0.02 -1.02 0.61
C ASN A 101 0.67 -2.27 -0.01
N ASP A 102 0.51 -2.49 -1.30
CA ASP A 102 1.16 -3.59 -2.02
C ASP A 102 2.69 -3.44 -1.98
N ILE A 103 3.20 -2.23 -2.21
CA ILE A 103 4.64 -1.92 -2.08
C ILE A 103 5.14 -2.18 -0.66
N ILE A 104 4.40 -1.78 0.37
CA ILE A 104 4.78 -2.03 1.76
C ILE A 104 4.89 -3.54 2.02
N GLN A 105 3.93 -4.33 1.53
CA GLN A 105 3.96 -5.78 1.67
C GLN A 105 5.16 -6.41 0.95
N GLU A 106 5.48 -5.96 -0.27
CA GLU A 106 6.67 -6.43 -0.99
C GLU A 106 7.97 -6.11 -0.25
N LEU A 107 8.08 -4.91 0.34
CA LEU A 107 9.23 -4.51 1.15
C LEU A 107 9.37 -5.38 2.40
N GLU A 108 8.27 -5.66 3.09
CA GLU A 108 8.27 -6.55 4.28
C GLU A 108 8.71 -7.98 3.93
N ILE A 109 8.25 -8.53 2.81
CA ILE A 109 8.70 -9.83 2.30
C ILE A 109 10.21 -9.81 2.03
N MET A 110 10.71 -8.74 1.42
CA MET A 110 12.13 -8.61 1.09
C MET A 110 13.02 -8.46 2.34
N ILE A 111 12.56 -7.76 3.38
CA ILE A 111 13.22 -7.72 4.69
C ILE A 111 13.27 -9.12 5.29
N ALA A 112 12.16 -9.86 5.25
CA ALA A 112 12.09 -11.23 5.78
C ALA A 112 13.09 -12.16 5.07
N ILE A 113 13.12 -12.12 3.73
CA ILE A 113 14.09 -12.89 2.92
C ILE A 113 15.52 -12.51 3.29
N THR A 114 15.83 -11.22 3.36
CA THR A 114 17.19 -10.73 3.71
C THR A 114 17.60 -11.19 5.11
N SER A 115 16.67 -11.18 6.07
CA SER A 115 16.90 -11.66 7.44
C SER A 115 17.25 -13.15 7.46
N ASP A 116 16.51 -13.97 6.70
CA ASP A 116 16.76 -15.40 6.63
C ASP A 116 18.09 -15.73 5.93
N GLN A 117 18.43 -15.00 4.88
CA GLN A 117 19.74 -15.11 4.24
C GLN A 117 20.89 -14.81 5.20
N LEU A 118 20.73 -13.79 6.06
CA LEU A 118 21.73 -13.42 7.06
C LEU A 118 21.91 -14.51 8.13
N LYS A 119 20.84 -15.23 8.49
CA LYS A 119 20.91 -16.39 9.40
C LYS A 119 21.69 -17.56 8.79
N VAL A 120 21.44 -17.88 7.53
CA VAL A 120 22.17 -18.94 6.80
C VAL A 120 23.67 -18.61 6.78
N LEU A 121 24.00 -17.36 6.44
CA LEU A 121 25.37 -16.85 6.46
C LEU A 121 26.05 -17.01 7.84
N ALA A 122 25.32 -16.68 8.91
CA ALA A 122 25.82 -16.82 10.27
C ALA A 122 26.04 -18.28 10.68
N GLN A 123 25.27 -19.23 10.15
CA GLN A 123 25.49 -20.67 10.40
C GLN A 123 26.76 -21.18 9.72
N PHE A 124 27.07 -20.70 8.51
CA PHE A 124 28.32 -21.05 7.81
C PHE A 124 29.56 -20.43 8.45
N LYS A 125 29.43 -19.29 9.16
CA LYS A 125 30.50 -18.70 9.98
C LYS A 125 31.16 -19.69 10.93
N GLY A 126 30.40 -20.60 11.51
CA GLY A 126 30.90 -21.59 12.46
C GLY A 126 31.81 -22.65 11.83
N LYS A 127 31.82 -22.77 10.49
CA LYS A 127 32.51 -23.82 9.73
C LYS A 127 33.65 -23.31 8.83
N VAL A 128 33.81 -21.99 8.67
CA VAL A 128 34.81 -21.39 7.77
C VAL A 128 35.85 -20.63 8.57
N GLU A 129 37.13 -20.93 8.35
CA GLU A 129 38.27 -20.32 9.05
C GLU A 129 38.60 -18.91 8.52
N GLN A 130 38.22 -18.62 7.26
CA GLN A 130 38.29 -17.28 6.65
C GLN A 130 37.19 -16.35 7.15
N LYS A 131 37.51 -15.59 8.21
CA LYS A 131 36.60 -14.61 8.81
C LYS A 131 36.45 -13.30 8.02
N SER A 132 37.43 -12.90 7.20
CA SER A 132 37.42 -11.55 6.61
C SER A 132 36.42 -11.39 5.46
N GLU A 133 36.30 -12.37 4.57
CA GLU A 133 35.35 -12.31 3.44
C GLU A 133 33.89 -12.37 3.94
N LEU A 134 33.65 -13.21 4.96
CA LEU A 134 32.34 -13.35 5.59
C LEU A 134 31.86 -12.07 6.30
N GLU A 135 32.76 -11.29 6.93
CA GLU A 135 32.39 -10.02 7.55
C GLU A 135 32.04 -8.95 6.50
N GLY A 136 32.68 -8.98 5.32
CA GLY A 136 32.29 -8.16 4.18
C GLY A 136 30.86 -8.45 3.72
N LEU A 137 30.53 -9.74 3.58
CA LEU A 137 29.20 -10.20 3.18
C LEU A 137 28.12 -9.88 4.21
N LYS A 138 28.43 -10.06 5.50
CA LYS A 138 27.54 -9.63 6.57
C LYS A 138 27.27 -8.12 6.54
N THR A 139 28.31 -7.30 6.35
CA THR A 139 28.17 -5.84 6.31
C THR A 139 27.33 -5.38 5.12
N ALA A 140 27.53 -5.98 3.94
CA ALA A 140 26.72 -5.69 2.76
C ALA A 140 25.24 -6.09 2.93
N ALA A 141 24.97 -7.26 3.51
CA ALA A 141 23.61 -7.72 3.82
C ALA A 141 22.93 -6.81 4.87
N GLN A 142 23.68 -6.36 5.88
CA GLN A 142 23.17 -5.41 6.89
C GLN A 142 22.86 -4.04 6.29
N SER A 143 23.75 -3.50 5.45
CA SER A 143 23.53 -2.24 4.72
C SER A 143 22.29 -2.32 3.83
N THR A 144 22.10 -3.45 3.15
CA THR A 144 20.93 -3.75 2.33
C THR A 144 19.65 -3.76 3.16
N SER A 145 19.64 -4.51 4.27
CA SER A 145 18.50 -4.54 5.18
C SER A 145 18.16 -3.15 5.71
N GLN A 146 19.17 -2.34 6.06
CA GLN A 146 18.94 -0.98 6.53
C GLN A 146 18.27 -0.12 5.46
N ARG A 147 18.74 -0.19 4.21
CA ARG A 147 18.13 0.55 3.08
C ARG A 147 16.67 0.16 2.85
N ILE A 148 16.33 -1.12 2.97
CA ILE A 148 14.95 -1.58 2.80
C ILE A 148 14.08 -1.08 3.96
N THR A 149 14.59 -1.12 5.20
CA THR A 149 13.90 -0.55 6.37
C THR A 149 13.66 0.95 6.22
N ASP A 150 14.65 1.70 5.72
CA ASP A 150 14.51 3.14 5.50
C ASP A 150 13.43 3.43 4.43
N LEU A 151 13.36 2.61 3.37
CA LEU A 151 12.30 2.71 2.37
C LEU A 151 10.92 2.36 2.92
N LEU A 152 10.82 1.32 3.74
CA LEU A 152 9.59 0.92 4.39
C LEU A 152 9.06 2.07 5.24
N ALA A 153 9.93 2.68 6.07
CA ALA A 153 9.58 3.83 6.88
C ALA A 153 9.13 5.02 6.02
N PHE A 154 9.83 5.31 4.92
CA PHE A 154 9.45 6.35 3.98
C PHE A 154 8.05 6.09 3.37
N LYS A 155 7.75 4.84 2.99
CA LYS A 155 6.46 4.46 2.39
C LYS A 155 5.32 4.48 3.39
N GLN A 156 5.56 4.00 4.61
CA GLN A 156 4.61 4.12 5.71
C GLN A 156 4.29 5.60 6.00
N GLN A 157 5.30 6.48 6.02
CA GLN A 157 5.09 7.92 6.19
C GLN A 157 4.27 8.54 5.05
N GLN A 158 4.51 8.12 3.80
CA GLN A 158 3.73 8.56 2.65
C GLN A 158 2.26 8.10 2.75
N ALA A 159 2.01 6.84 3.11
CA ALA A 159 0.67 6.29 3.31
C ALA A 159 -0.14 7.13 4.31
N ILE A 160 0.45 7.42 5.47
CA ILE A 160 -0.16 8.24 6.51
C ILE A 160 -0.48 9.65 5.99
N SER A 161 0.42 10.24 5.21
CA SER A 161 0.21 11.58 4.66
C SER A 161 -0.95 11.63 3.65
N VAL A 162 -1.09 10.60 2.82
CA VAL A 162 -2.18 10.47 1.84
C VAL A 162 -3.50 10.24 2.57
N GLN A 163 -3.54 9.35 3.56
CA GLN A 163 -4.73 9.10 4.38
C GLN A 163 -5.18 10.34 5.16
N ALA A 164 -4.24 11.12 5.70
CA ALA A 164 -4.54 12.37 6.39
C ALA A 164 -5.17 13.40 5.45
N ARG A 165 -4.65 13.54 4.22
CA ARG A 165 -5.26 14.40 3.19
C ARG A 165 -6.67 13.95 2.82
N GLN A 166 -6.90 12.65 2.64
CA GLN A 166 -8.23 12.11 2.35
C GLN A 166 -9.21 12.41 3.47
N THR A 167 -8.82 12.23 4.74
CA THR A 167 -9.65 12.56 5.90
C THR A 167 -10.03 14.04 5.93
N VAL A 168 -9.08 14.93 5.59
CA VAL A 168 -9.34 16.36 5.50
C VAL A 168 -10.31 16.68 4.36
N GLN A 169 -10.10 16.12 3.16
CA GLN A 169 -10.99 16.34 2.02
C GLN A 169 -12.40 15.80 2.29
N GLN A 170 -12.53 14.60 2.85
CA GLN A 170 -13.81 14.03 3.27
C GLN A 170 -14.49 14.91 4.34
N GLY A 171 -13.70 15.48 5.26
CA GLY A 171 -14.20 16.46 6.22
C GLY A 171 -14.74 17.72 5.56
N GLU A 172 -14.06 18.26 4.55
CA GLU A 172 -14.53 19.41 3.78
C GLU A 172 -15.80 19.08 2.98
N GLU A 173 -15.87 17.91 2.34
CA GLU A 173 -17.07 17.44 1.65
C GLU A 173 -18.25 17.25 2.61
N ALA A 174 -18.01 16.67 3.79
CA ALA A 174 -19.01 16.52 4.84
C ALA A 174 -19.51 17.89 5.35
N VAL A 175 -18.62 18.87 5.50
CA VAL A 175 -18.99 20.26 5.86
C VAL A 175 -19.82 20.90 4.75
N ARG A 176 -19.45 20.71 3.48
CA ARG A 176 -20.24 21.18 2.34
C ARG A 176 -21.60 20.49 2.26
N GLN A 177 -21.66 19.19 2.55
CA GLN A 177 -22.90 18.41 2.61
C GLN A 177 -23.81 18.87 3.75
N ALA A 178 -23.26 19.21 4.92
CA ALA A 178 -24.01 19.80 6.02
C ALA A 178 -24.64 21.14 5.64
N ARG A 179 -23.98 21.90 4.75
CA ARG A 179 -24.51 23.16 4.20
C ARG A 179 -25.60 22.97 3.14
N SER A 180 -25.70 21.82 2.48
CA SER A 180 -26.75 21.52 1.49
C SER A 180 -27.97 20.80 2.08
N LEU A 181 -27.80 20.09 3.19
CA LEU A 181 -28.89 19.50 4.00
C LEU A 181 -30.10 20.45 4.27
N PRO A 182 -29.92 21.76 4.60
CA PRO A 182 -31.03 22.67 4.88
C PRO A 182 -32.06 22.84 3.74
N ILE A 183 -31.69 22.53 2.50
CA ILE A 183 -32.60 22.65 1.35
C ILE A 183 -33.73 21.62 1.44
N PHE A 184 -33.41 20.38 1.84
CA PHE A 184 -34.42 19.32 2.02
C PHE A 184 -35.34 19.64 3.21
N THR A 185 -34.76 20.16 4.29
CA THR A 185 -35.51 20.63 5.47
C THR A 185 -36.46 21.77 5.11
N PHE A 186 -36.02 22.74 4.30
CA PHE A 186 -36.86 23.84 3.82
C PHE A 186 -38.08 23.35 3.03
N VAL A 187 -37.87 22.45 2.07
CA VAL A 187 -38.95 21.85 1.28
C VAL A 187 -39.95 21.13 2.20
N THR A 188 -39.46 20.35 3.15
CA THR A 188 -40.32 19.59 4.07
C THR A 188 -41.16 20.49 4.96
N ILE A 189 -40.59 21.57 5.54
CA ILE A 189 -41.30 22.52 6.41
C ILE A 189 -42.43 23.24 5.65
N LEU A 190 -42.24 23.53 4.37
CA LEU A 190 -43.26 24.17 3.53
C LEU A 190 -44.36 23.19 3.10
N PHE A 191 -43.98 22.03 2.55
CA PHE A 191 -44.93 21.13 1.89
C PHE A 191 -45.73 20.25 2.86
N LEU A 192 -45.21 19.95 4.06
CA LEU A 192 -45.92 19.11 5.03
C LEU A 192 -47.25 19.74 5.51
N PRO A 193 -47.31 21.01 5.95
CA PRO A 193 -48.57 21.64 6.32
C PRO A 193 -49.50 21.87 5.11
N LEU A 194 -48.95 22.19 3.93
CA LEU A 194 -49.76 22.30 2.71
C LEU A 194 -50.38 20.95 2.32
N SER A 195 -49.65 19.84 2.50
CA SER A 195 -50.16 18.49 2.24
C SER A 195 -51.26 18.10 3.23
N PHE A 196 -51.14 18.51 4.49
CA PHE A 196 -52.19 18.32 5.49
C PHE A 196 -53.46 19.08 5.13
N VAL A 197 -53.34 20.34 4.70
CA VAL A 197 -54.48 21.14 4.22
C VAL A 197 -55.15 20.47 3.02
N SER A 198 -54.37 20.02 2.03
CA SER A 198 -54.87 19.28 0.87
C SER A 198 -55.61 17.98 1.26
N SER A 199 -55.08 17.23 2.24
CA SER A 199 -55.72 16.02 2.78
C SER A 199 -57.09 16.30 3.41
N VAL A 200 -57.21 17.41 4.15
CA VAL A 200 -58.47 17.83 4.77
C VAL A 200 -59.52 18.19 3.72
N PHE A 201 -59.13 18.84 2.63
CA PHE A 201 -60.01 19.09 1.48
C PHE A 201 -60.43 17.81 0.75
N GLY A 202 -59.60 16.78 0.75
CA GLY A 202 -59.89 15.49 0.11
C GLY A 202 -60.82 14.58 0.93
N MET A 203 -61.09 14.92 2.20
CA MET A 203 -61.91 14.10 3.09
C MET A 203 -63.39 14.50 3.05
N ASN A 204 -64.29 13.52 3.10
CA ASN A 204 -65.73 13.75 3.00
C ASN A 204 -66.26 14.54 4.22
N ASN A 205 -66.70 15.78 3.98
CA ASN A 205 -67.14 16.74 4.99
C ASN A 205 -68.33 16.25 5.85
N ALA A 206 -69.08 15.24 5.40
CA ALA A 206 -70.24 14.70 6.12
C ALA A 206 -69.89 13.91 7.41
N GLN A 207 -68.61 13.58 7.65
CA GLN A 207 -68.16 12.82 8.83
C GLN A 207 -67.63 13.69 9.99
N PHE A 208 -67.42 14.99 9.76
CA PHE A 208 -67.07 15.93 10.82
C PHE A 208 -68.34 16.43 11.50
N GLY A 209 -68.88 15.64 12.43
CA GLY A 209 -70.10 15.96 13.16
C GLY A 209 -69.96 17.22 14.02
N ALA A 210 -70.21 18.39 13.45
CA ALA A 210 -70.58 19.63 14.14
C ALA A 210 -71.03 20.67 13.10
N ASN A 211 -71.91 21.59 13.50
CA ASN A 211 -72.44 22.72 12.73
C ASN A 211 -71.38 23.77 12.28
N TRP A 212 -70.13 23.37 12.03
CA TRP A 212 -69.06 24.26 11.60
C TRP A 212 -69.03 24.35 10.07
N SER A 213 -69.05 25.58 9.56
CA SER A 213 -68.89 25.81 8.13
C SER A 213 -67.44 25.54 7.73
N LEU A 214 -67.21 25.21 6.45
CA LEU A 214 -65.86 25.09 5.89
C LEU A 214 -65.03 26.35 6.14
N GLY A 215 -65.66 27.53 6.14
CA GLY A 215 -65.00 28.80 6.45
C GLY A 215 -64.45 28.89 7.88
N ASP A 216 -65.20 28.38 8.85
CA ASP A 216 -64.80 28.36 10.27
C ASP A 216 -63.59 27.44 10.50
N GLN A 217 -63.54 26.33 9.77
CA GLN A 217 -62.40 25.41 9.79
C GLN A 217 -61.14 26.05 9.18
N PHE A 218 -61.24 26.79 8.08
CA PHE A 218 -60.09 27.52 7.51
C PHE A 218 -59.56 28.61 8.43
N ILE A 219 -60.46 29.35 9.08
CA ILE A 219 -60.11 30.39 10.04
C ILE A 219 -59.28 29.83 11.21
N LEU A 220 -59.52 28.58 11.62
CA LEU A 220 -58.74 27.92 12.67
C LEU A 220 -57.45 27.25 12.13
N MET A 221 -57.50 26.60 10.96
CA MET A 221 -56.39 25.78 10.44
C MET A 221 -55.22 26.60 9.89
N PHE A 222 -55.49 27.71 9.18
CA PHE A 222 -54.43 28.56 8.62
C PHE A 222 -53.49 29.14 9.69
N PRO A 223 -53.98 29.77 10.78
CA PRO A 223 -53.11 30.34 11.79
C PRO A 223 -52.33 29.27 12.58
N ILE A 224 -52.94 28.11 12.85
CA ILE A 224 -52.25 26.99 13.51
C ILE A 224 -51.12 26.46 12.61
N SER A 225 -51.39 26.25 11.32
CA SER A 225 -50.39 25.77 10.36
C SER A 225 -49.27 26.78 10.17
N PHE A 226 -49.60 28.07 10.10
CA PHE A 226 -48.62 29.15 10.02
C PHE A 226 -47.74 29.23 11.27
N GLY A 227 -48.33 29.06 12.46
CA GLY A 227 -47.60 28.99 13.72
C GLY A 227 -46.64 27.79 13.78
N ILE A 228 -47.07 26.62 13.30
CA ILE A 228 -46.22 25.43 13.20
C ILE A 228 -45.06 25.68 12.22
N ILE A 229 -45.31 26.27 11.04
CA ILE A 229 -44.25 26.60 10.07
C ILE A 229 -43.21 27.52 10.69
N ILE A 230 -43.63 28.58 11.39
CA ILE A 230 -42.71 29.52 12.04
C ILE A 230 -41.91 28.83 13.15
N MET A 231 -42.58 28.05 14.01
CA MET A 231 -41.93 27.35 15.13
C MET A 231 -40.93 26.29 14.63
N THR A 232 -41.33 25.47 13.66
CA THR A 232 -40.47 24.42 13.10
C THR A 232 -39.35 25.01 12.24
N GLY A 233 -39.60 26.10 11.51
CA GLY A 233 -38.56 26.86 10.81
C GLY A 233 -37.52 27.42 11.77
N TYR A 234 -37.96 28.04 12.86
CA TYR A 234 -37.04 28.56 13.87
C TYR A 234 -36.18 27.45 14.50
N LEU A 235 -36.77 26.31 14.85
CA LEU A 235 -36.04 25.18 15.42
C LEU A 235 -35.13 24.44 14.41
N GLY A 236 -35.49 24.45 13.13
CA GLY A 236 -34.76 23.74 12.08
C GLY A 236 -33.56 24.52 11.50
N PHE A 237 -33.52 25.84 11.72
CA PHE A 237 -32.45 26.72 11.22
C PHE A 237 -31.69 27.48 12.34
N SER A 238 -32.07 27.29 13.60
CA SER A 238 -31.29 27.70 14.79
C SER A 238 -30.27 26.64 15.19
#